data_AF-A0A5N8V9D5-F1
#
_entry.id   AF-A0A5N8V9D5-F1
#
_cell.length_a   1.000
_cell.length_b   1.000
_cell.length_c   1.000
_cell.angle_alpha   90.00
_cell.angle_beta   90.00
_cell.angle_gamma   90.00
#
_symmetry.space_group_name_H-M   'P 1'
#
loop_
_entity.id
_entity.type
_entity.pdbx_description
1 polymer ?
#
loop_
_entity_poly.entity_id
_entity_poly.type
_entity_poly.pdbx_seq_one_letter_code
_entity_poly.pdbx_strand_id
1 'polypeptide(L)'
;MNGRPRGVRAARVVVVAVLPGELVLAACPVAGVRPSGWALAGAEASVLAALLLEAWALRSLYVAARARGTARRAARRAAVREAVPVTVRRLVHHELRALASLGRWVRRGTHGVRRGDFAAAYTGPRTAMMYGLLFVVVIETVGLAFLTPGRRSTGWCFSTTRSAPVLSFTRPLGATEQAHAIRFHADDPRALVTALRQPA
;
A
#
# COMPACT_ATOMS: atom_id res chain seq x y z
N MET A 1 -33.11 4.44 -25.88
CA MET A 1 -32.99 5.47 -24.82
C MET A 1 -32.05 4.97 -23.74
N ASN A 2 -30.85 5.57 -23.65
CA ASN A 2 -29.70 5.12 -22.86
C ASN A 2 -29.85 5.41 -21.36
N GLY A 3 -30.70 4.65 -20.66
CA GLY A 3 -30.83 4.67 -19.21
C GLY A 3 -29.74 3.85 -18.50
N ARG A 4 -28.46 4.03 -18.85
CA ARG A 4 -27.39 3.57 -17.95
C ARG A 4 -27.57 4.33 -16.63
N PRO A 5 -27.61 3.69 -15.45
CA PRO A 5 -27.76 4.41 -14.20
C PRO A 5 -26.56 5.35 -14.07
N ARG A 6 -26.80 6.64 -14.33
CA ARG A 6 -25.80 7.72 -14.28
C ARG A 6 -25.04 7.70 -12.94
N GLY A 7 -25.67 7.17 -11.90
CA GLY A 7 -25.10 6.93 -10.59
C GLY A 7 -23.85 6.04 -10.55
N VAL A 8 -23.71 4.99 -11.37
CA VAL A 8 -22.53 4.09 -11.30
C VAL A 8 -21.28 4.77 -11.86
N ARG A 9 -21.44 5.59 -12.91
CA ARG A 9 -20.34 6.37 -13.48
C ARG A 9 -19.96 7.54 -12.57
N ALA A 10 -20.95 8.25 -12.04
CA ALA A 10 -20.72 9.30 -11.06
C ALA A 10 -20.02 8.75 -9.81
N ALA A 11 -20.45 7.59 -9.30
CA ALA A 11 -19.82 6.92 -8.17
C ALA A 11 -18.36 6.55 -8.44
N ARG A 12 -18.06 5.99 -9.63
CA ARG A 12 -16.66 5.70 -10.01
C ARG A 12 -15.80 6.96 -10.12
N VAL A 13 -16.32 8.05 -10.67
CA VAL A 13 -15.58 9.31 -10.77
C VAL A 13 -15.27 9.88 -9.39
N VAL A 14 -16.25 9.83 -8.47
CA VAL A 14 -16.06 10.26 -7.07
C VAL A 14 -15.01 9.40 -6.38
N VAL A 15 -15.08 8.07 -6.49
CA VAL A 15 -14.11 7.16 -5.86
C VAL A 15 -12.69 7.36 -6.41
N VAL A 16 -12.54 7.48 -7.72
CA VAL A 16 -11.24 7.74 -8.36
C VAL A 16 -10.66 9.10 -7.95
N ALA A 17 -11.52 10.10 -7.67
CA ALA A 17 -11.09 11.41 -7.20
C ALA A 17 -10.71 11.44 -5.71
N VAL A 18 -11.30 10.57 -4.87
CA VAL A 18 -11.00 10.48 -3.42
C VAL A 18 -9.66 9.78 -3.16
N LEU A 19 -9.34 8.76 -3.96
CA LEU A 19 -8.10 7.98 -3.89
C LEU A 19 -6.80 8.79 -3.79
N PRO A 20 -6.54 9.82 -4.64
CA PRO A 20 -5.32 10.61 -4.54
C PRO A 20 -5.24 11.42 -3.24
N GLY A 21 -6.37 11.89 -2.70
CA GLY A 21 -6.41 12.63 -1.43
C GLY A 21 -6.01 11.76 -0.23
N GLU A 22 -6.49 10.52 -0.21
CA GLU A 22 -6.10 9.55 0.82
C GLU A 22 -4.63 9.11 0.68
N LEU A 23 -4.14 8.94 -0.55
CA LEU A 23 -2.73 8.62 -0.80
C LEU A 23 -1.80 9.74 -0.33
N VAL A 24 -2.19 11.00 -0.52
CA VAL A 24 -1.45 12.16 -0.02
C VAL A 24 -1.43 12.16 1.52
N LEU A 25 -2.58 11.91 2.17
CA LEU A 25 -2.66 11.83 3.63
C LEU A 25 -1.89 10.64 4.21
N ALA A 26 -1.84 9.50 3.50
CA ALA A 26 -1.03 8.35 3.87
C ALA A 26 0.47 8.59 3.65
N ALA A 27 0.84 9.46 2.70
CA ALA A 27 2.24 9.86 2.46
C ALA A 27 2.73 10.94 3.43
N CYS A 28 1.84 11.74 4.04
CA CYS A 28 2.19 12.74 5.06
C CYS A 28 3.09 12.20 6.18
N PRO A 29 2.81 11.06 6.85
CA PRO A 29 3.68 10.53 7.89
C PRO A 29 5.06 10.09 7.36
N VAL A 30 5.16 9.63 6.10
CA VAL A 30 6.44 9.31 5.45
C VAL A 30 7.26 10.58 5.21
N ALA A 31 6.60 11.70 4.91
CA ALA A 31 7.23 13.02 4.79
C ALA A 31 7.48 13.71 6.15
N GLY A 32 7.20 13.04 7.28
CA GLY A 32 7.34 13.61 8.63
C GLY A 32 6.27 14.66 8.99
N VAL A 33 5.23 14.81 8.17
CA VAL A 33 4.10 15.70 8.41
C VAL A 33 3.05 14.94 9.21
N ARG A 34 2.76 15.38 10.45
CA ARG A 34 1.63 14.83 11.20
C ARG A 34 0.34 15.42 10.65
N PRO A 35 -0.53 14.62 10.00
CA PRO A 35 -1.82 15.13 9.56
C PRO A 35 -2.64 15.56 10.78
N SER A 36 -3.39 16.63 10.61
CA SER A 36 -4.28 17.13 11.65
C SER A 36 -5.41 16.12 11.90
N GLY A 37 -5.93 16.02 13.13
CA GLY A 37 -6.95 15.01 13.48
C GLY A 37 -8.22 15.09 12.62
N TRP A 38 -8.60 16.29 12.22
CA TRP A 38 -9.75 16.53 11.32
C TRP A 38 -9.49 16.03 9.89
N ALA A 39 -8.24 16.07 9.42
CA ALA A 39 -7.89 15.54 8.10
C ALA A 39 -7.99 14.00 8.08
N LEU A 40 -7.61 13.34 9.16
CA LEU A 40 -7.76 11.89 9.30
C LEU A 40 -9.24 11.50 9.39
N ALA A 41 -10.03 12.18 10.23
CA ALA A 41 -11.47 11.95 10.32
C ALA A 41 -12.19 12.22 8.98
N GLY A 42 -11.74 13.23 8.23
CA GLY A 42 -12.22 13.51 6.89
C GLY A 42 -11.92 12.38 5.89
N ALA A 43 -10.73 11.79 5.97
CA ALA A 43 -10.36 10.63 5.16
C ALA A 43 -11.19 9.38 5.55
N GLU A 44 -11.34 9.10 6.84
CA GLU A 44 -12.20 7.99 7.29
C GLU A 44 -13.65 8.17 6.82
N ALA A 45 -14.18 9.40 6.91
CA ALA A 45 -15.50 9.73 6.41
C ALA A 45 -15.60 9.59 4.89
N SER A 46 -14.55 9.93 4.12
CA SER A 46 -14.54 9.73 2.67
C SER A 46 -14.52 8.26 2.28
N VAL A 47 -13.75 7.42 2.99
CA VAL A 47 -13.78 5.95 2.82
C VAL A 47 -15.19 5.42 3.08
N LEU A 48 -15.80 5.80 4.21
CA LEU A 48 -17.14 5.34 4.57
C LEU A 48 -18.19 5.79 3.55
N ALA A 49 -18.13 7.06 3.12
CA ALA A 49 -19.02 7.58 2.10
C ALA A 49 -18.86 6.84 0.76
N ALA A 50 -17.63 6.55 0.34
CA ALA A 50 -17.34 5.76 -0.85
C ALA A 50 -17.91 4.33 -0.74
N LEU A 51 -17.68 3.64 0.38
CA LEU A 51 -18.21 2.29 0.63
C LEU A 51 -19.74 2.26 0.63
N LEU A 52 -20.39 3.26 1.24
CA LEU A 52 -21.84 3.38 1.24
C LEU A 52 -22.38 3.64 -0.18
N LEU A 53 -21.71 4.48 -0.96
CA LEU A 53 -22.08 4.78 -2.34
C LEU A 53 -21.96 3.53 -3.24
N GLU A 54 -20.88 2.75 -3.07
CA GLU A 54 -20.69 1.48 -3.78
C GLU A 54 -21.74 0.43 -3.36
N ALA A 55 -22.00 0.28 -2.06
CA ALA A 55 -23.01 -0.63 -1.55
C ALA A 55 -24.42 -0.26 -2.06
N TRP A 56 -24.72 1.04 -2.13
CA TRP A 56 -25.98 1.54 -2.69
C TRP A 56 -26.08 1.29 -4.19
N ALA A 57 -25.01 1.52 -4.96
CA ALA A 57 -24.95 1.22 -6.39
C ALA A 57 -25.14 -0.29 -6.66
N LEU A 58 -24.49 -1.15 -5.88
CA LEU A 58 -24.65 -2.61 -5.97
C LEU A 58 -26.07 -3.05 -5.59
N ARG A 59 -26.65 -2.47 -4.53
CA ARG A 59 -28.01 -2.76 -4.08
C ARG A 59 -29.04 -2.33 -5.12
N SER A 60 -28.92 -1.14 -5.69
CA SER A 60 -29.84 -0.64 -6.72
C SER A 60 -29.81 -1.52 -7.98
N LEU A 61 -28.63 -1.93 -8.44
CA LEU A 61 -28.48 -2.86 -9.56
C LEU A 61 -29.07 -4.25 -9.26
N TYR A 62 -28.88 -4.75 -8.03
CA TYR A 62 -29.45 -6.01 -7.59
C TYR A 62 -30.99 -5.96 -7.52
N VAL A 63 -31.55 -4.89 -6.93
CA VAL A 63 -33.01 -4.70 -6.84
C VAL A 63 -33.61 -4.56 -8.24
N ALA A 64 -32.99 -3.78 -9.14
CA ALA A 64 -33.42 -3.67 -10.53
C ALA A 64 -33.37 -5.01 -11.27
N ALA A 65 -32.34 -5.84 -11.02
CA ALA A 65 -32.25 -7.18 -11.60
C ALA A 65 -33.30 -8.15 -11.02
N ARG A 66 -33.63 -8.01 -9.73
CA ARG A 66 -34.69 -8.81 -9.08
C ARG A 66 -36.09 -8.41 -9.52
N ALA A 67 -36.34 -7.12 -9.77
CA ALA A 67 -37.60 -6.64 -10.35
C ALA A 67 -37.84 -7.23 -11.75
N ARG A 68 -36.77 -7.56 -12.49
CA ARG A 68 -36.82 -8.29 -13.78
C ARG A 68 -37.00 -9.81 -13.65
N GLY A 69 -37.32 -10.33 -12.46
CA GLY A 69 -37.57 -11.76 -12.23
C GLY A 69 -36.33 -12.67 -12.24
N THR A 70 -35.11 -12.12 -12.29
CA THR A 70 -33.90 -12.95 -12.39
C THR A 70 -33.60 -13.71 -11.08
N ALA A 71 -33.10 -14.95 -11.18
CA ALA A 71 -32.69 -15.75 -10.03
C ALA A 71 -31.62 -15.02 -9.18
N ARG A 72 -31.60 -15.23 -7.86
CA ARG A 72 -30.75 -14.50 -6.89
C ARG A 72 -29.26 -14.49 -7.27
N ARG A 73 -28.74 -15.61 -7.79
CA ARG A 73 -27.35 -15.75 -8.25
C ARG A 73 -27.07 -15.01 -9.56
N ALA A 74 -28.03 -15.01 -10.48
CA ALA A 74 -27.93 -14.30 -11.76
C ALA A 74 -27.97 -12.78 -11.55
N ALA A 75 -28.87 -12.30 -10.69
CA ALA A 75 -28.97 -10.89 -10.31
C ALA A 75 -27.65 -10.35 -9.72
N ARG A 76 -27.02 -11.11 -8.81
CA ARG A 76 -25.72 -10.75 -8.24
C ARG A 76 -24.61 -10.71 -9.31
N ARG A 77 -24.54 -11.72 -10.18
CA ARG A 77 -23.55 -11.76 -11.27
C ARG A 77 -23.71 -10.60 -12.24
N ALA A 78 -24.96 -10.23 -12.56
CA ALA A 78 -25.25 -9.09 -13.43
C ALA A 78 -24.83 -7.76 -12.77
N ALA A 79 -25.16 -7.55 -11.50
CA ALA A 79 -24.74 -6.36 -10.75
C ALA A 79 -23.21 -6.22 -10.71
N VAL A 80 -22.48 -7.32 -10.45
CA VAL A 80 -21.00 -7.32 -10.44
C VAL A 80 -20.41 -7.06 -11.82
N ARG A 81 -21.00 -7.64 -12.89
CA ARG A 81 -20.54 -7.41 -14.27
C ARG A 81 -20.68 -5.95 -14.70
N GLU A 82 -21.74 -5.28 -14.24
CA GLU A 82 -21.97 -3.87 -14.54
C GLU A 82 -21.11 -2.95 -13.66
N ALA A 83 -20.94 -3.29 -12.38
CA ALA A 83 -20.21 -2.49 -11.40
C ALA A 83 -18.69 -2.61 -11.53
N VAL A 84 -18.13 -3.75 -11.97
CA VAL A 84 -16.68 -4.03 -11.96
C VAL A 84 -16.13 -4.05 -13.40
N PRO A 85 -15.06 -3.28 -13.72
CA PRO A 85 -14.41 -3.33 -15.02
C PRO A 85 -13.88 -4.73 -15.34
N VAL A 86 -13.84 -5.07 -16.63
CA VAL A 86 -13.33 -6.38 -17.08
C VAL A 86 -11.88 -6.60 -16.63
N THR A 87 -11.05 -5.57 -16.62
CA THR A 87 -9.66 -5.60 -16.16
C THR A 87 -9.55 -6.00 -14.69
N VAL A 88 -10.32 -5.35 -13.82
CA VAL A 88 -10.33 -5.65 -12.37
C VAL A 88 -10.79 -7.08 -12.13
N ARG A 89 -11.82 -7.54 -12.84
CA ARG A 89 -12.28 -8.93 -12.71
C ARG A 89 -11.22 -9.94 -13.17
N ARG A 90 -10.48 -9.64 -14.24
CA ARG A 90 -9.39 -10.50 -14.72
C ARG A 90 -8.24 -10.54 -13.72
N LEU A 91 -7.87 -9.39 -13.15
CA LEU A 91 -6.85 -9.28 -12.12
C LEU A 91 -7.26 -10.08 -10.88
N VAL A 92 -8.45 -9.84 -10.33
CA VAL A 92 -8.95 -10.58 -9.15
C VAL A 92 -9.01 -12.08 -9.42
N HIS A 93 -9.47 -12.50 -10.60
CA HIS A 93 -9.47 -13.92 -10.96
C HIS A 93 -8.05 -14.50 -11.04
N HIS A 94 -7.09 -13.73 -11.54
CA HIS A 94 -5.69 -14.12 -11.58
C HIS A 94 -5.14 -14.30 -10.15
N GLU A 95 -5.37 -13.33 -9.27
CA GLU A 95 -4.96 -13.38 -7.86
C GLU A 95 -5.59 -14.54 -7.11
N LEU A 96 -6.90 -14.77 -7.28
CA LEU A 96 -7.58 -15.91 -6.66
C LEU A 96 -7.01 -17.24 -7.16
N ARG A 97 -6.62 -17.32 -8.44
CA ARG A 97 -5.99 -18.52 -8.99
C ARG A 97 -4.57 -18.71 -8.45
N ALA A 98 -3.81 -17.63 -8.28
CA ALA A 98 -2.50 -17.64 -7.65
C ALA A 98 -2.59 -18.09 -6.19
N LEU A 99 -3.52 -17.54 -5.41
CA LEU A 99 -3.79 -17.93 -4.03
C LEU A 99 -4.28 -19.38 -3.92
N ALA A 100 -5.15 -19.83 -4.81
CA ALA A 100 -5.58 -21.23 -4.85
C ALA A 100 -4.42 -22.17 -5.21
N SER A 101 -3.52 -21.75 -6.09
CA SER A 101 -2.28 -22.48 -6.40
C SER A 101 -1.35 -22.54 -5.18
N LEU A 102 -1.16 -21.42 -4.50
CA LEU A 102 -0.36 -21.34 -3.28
C LEU A 102 -0.95 -22.22 -2.18
N GLY A 103 -2.26 -22.17 -1.96
CA GLY A 103 -2.95 -23.02 -0.98
C GLY A 103 -2.82 -24.51 -1.30
N ARG A 104 -2.84 -24.89 -2.59
CA ARG A 104 -2.52 -26.27 -3.00
C ARG A 104 -1.07 -26.63 -2.72
N TRP A 105 -0.12 -25.75 -3.01
CA TRP A 105 1.30 -25.96 -2.71
C TRP A 105 1.57 -26.09 -1.20
N VAL A 106 0.97 -25.25 -0.36
CA VAL A 106 1.05 -25.34 1.11
C VAL A 106 0.50 -26.68 1.58
N ARG A 107 -0.63 -27.14 1.01
CA ARG A 107 -1.20 -28.47 1.27
C ARG A 107 -0.43 -29.61 0.61
N ARG A 108 0.70 -29.32 -0.06
CA ARG A 108 1.48 -30.25 -0.90
C ARG A 108 0.66 -31.02 -1.94
N GLY A 109 -0.43 -30.42 -2.42
CA GLY A 109 -1.27 -30.98 -3.47
C GLY A 109 -0.61 -30.83 -4.84
N THR A 110 -0.47 -31.94 -5.56
CA THR A 110 0.00 -31.96 -6.95
C THR A 110 -1.09 -31.43 -7.89
N HIS A 111 -0.74 -30.51 -8.80
CA HIS A 111 -1.69 -29.96 -9.78
C HIS A 111 -1.50 -30.63 -11.14
N GLY A 112 -2.57 -31.20 -11.70
CA GLY A 112 -2.55 -31.75 -13.08
C GLY A 112 -2.00 -33.18 -13.21
N VAL A 113 -1.60 -33.82 -12.11
CA VAL A 113 -1.11 -35.21 -12.12
C VAL A 113 -2.31 -36.16 -12.03
N ARG A 114 -2.63 -36.89 -13.11
CA ARG A 114 -3.61 -37.97 -13.06
C ARG A 114 -3.02 -39.16 -12.29
N ARG A 115 -3.87 -40.04 -11.75
CA ARG A 115 -3.42 -41.29 -11.13
C ARG A 115 -2.62 -42.09 -12.18
N GLY A 116 -1.30 -42.19 -11.98
CA GLY A 116 -0.38 -42.90 -12.89
C GLY A 116 0.72 -42.02 -13.52
N ASP A 117 0.61 -40.69 -13.48
CA ASP A 117 1.59 -39.80 -14.09
C ASP A 117 2.77 -39.50 -13.15
N PHE A 118 4.00 -39.53 -13.68
CA PHE A 118 5.20 -39.13 -12.95
C PHE A 118 5.44 -37.62 -13.12
N ALA A 119 5.45 -36.87 -12.02
CA ALA A 119 5.75 -35.44 -12.04
C ALA A 119 7.26 -35.21 -12.16
N ALA A 120 7.73 -34.87 -13.37
CA ALA A 120 9.14 -34.54 -13.59
C ALA A 120 9.52 -33.21 -12.89
N ALA A 121 10.41 -33.28 -11.91
CA ALA A 121 10.87 -32.13 -11.14
C ALA A 121 11.92 -31.31 -11.92
N TYR A 122 11.46 -30.49 -12.88
CA TYR A 122 12.36 -29.63 -13.68
C TYR A 122 12.95 -28.45 -12.89
N THR A 123 12.37 -28.07 -11.76
CA THR A 123 12.68 -26.79 -11.10
C THR A 123 13.65 -26.87 -9.92
N GLY A 124 14.25 -28.02 -9.62
CA GLY A 124 15.06 -28.26 -8.40
C GLY A 124 16.04 -27.13 -8.04
N PRO A 125 17.05 -26.83 -8.87
CA PRO A 125 18.03 -25.77 -8.57
C PRO A 125 17.41 -24.37 -8.45
N ARG A 126 16.40 -24.07 -9.27
CA ARG A 126 15.68 -22.77 -9.25
C ARG A 126 14.85 -22.60 -7.98
N THR A 127 14.17 -23.65 -7.53
CA THR A 127 13.41 -23.62 -6.27
C THR A 127 14.34 -23.49 -5.08
N ALA A 128 15.49 -24.16 -5.09
CA ALA A 128 16.48 -24.04 -4.02
C ALA A 128 16.96 -22.58 -3.84
N MET A 129 17.27 -21.89 -4.95
CA MET A 129 17.65 -20.47 -4.92
C MET A 129 16.52 -19.58 -4.38
N MET A 130 15.27 -19.82 -4.80
CA MET A 130 14.11 -19.07 -4.30
C MET A 130 13.89 -19.27 -2.81
N TYR A 131 14.05 -20.50 -2.30
CA TYR A 131 13.98 -20.77 -0.86
C TYR A 131 15.13 -20.13 -0.09
N GLY A 132 16.34 -20.14 -0.65
CA GLY A 132 17.50 -19.46 -0.06
C GLY A 132 17.27 -17.95 0.08
N LEU A 133 16.75 -17.30 -0.96
CA LEU A 133 16.40 -15.87 -0.90
C LEU A 133 15.30 -15.60 0.12
N LEU A 134 14.23 -16.39 0.13
CA LEU A 134 13.14 -16.25 1.09
C LEU A 134 13.65 -16.38 2.54
N PHE A 135 14.53 -17.33 2.79
CA PHE A 135 15.16 -17.53 4.09
C PHE A 135 15.97 -16.30 4.54
N VAL A 136 16.79 -15.74 3.64
CA VAL A 136 17.56 -14.52 3.93
C VAL A 136 16.64 -13.35 4.24
N VAL A 137 15.59 -13.13 3.45
CA VAL A 137 14.61 -12.05 3.69
C VAL A 137 13.90 -12.23 5.04
N VAL A 138 13.57 -13.46 5.43
CA VAL A 138 12.96 -13.74 6.74
C VAL A 138 13.94 -13.44 7.87
N ILE A 139 15.19 -13.89 7.77
CA ILE A 139 16.22 -13.59 8.77
C ILE A 139 16.46 -12.09 8.85
N GLU A 140 16.55 -11.39 7.72
CA GLU A 140 16.70 -9.95 7.66
C GLU A 140 15.52 -9.26 8.35
N THR A 141 14.29 -9.66 8.05
CA THR A 141 13.07 -9.10 8.67
C THR A 141 13.05 -9.32 10.17
N VAL A 142 13.39 -10.53 10.62
CA VAL A 142 13.46 -10.88 12.04
C VAL A 142 14.61 -10.14 12.73
N GLY A 143 15.76 -10.04 12.07
CA GLY A 143 16.92 -9.28 12.50
C GLY A 143 16.59 -7.80 12.66
N LEU A 144 15.89 -7.19 11.71
CA LEU A 144 15.41 -5.81 11.79
C LEU A 144 14.39 -5.63 12.92
N ALA A 145 13.50 -6.61 13.13
CA ALA A 145 12.54 -6.59 14.23
C ALA A 145 13.26 -6.65 15.60
N PHE A 146 14.31 -7.46 15.73
CA PHE A 146 15.11 -7.57 16.95
C PHE A 146 16.12 -6.43 17.14
N LEU A 147 16.69 -5.88 16.07
CA LEU A 147 17.56 -4.70 16.09
C LEU A 147 16.78 -3.43 16.44
N THR A 148 15.47 -3.46 16.27
CA THR A 148 14.55 -2.39 16.66
C THR A 148 13.66 -2.81 17.85
N PRO A 149 14.21 -3.31 18.99
CA PRO A 149 13.38 -3.75 20.09
C PRO A 149 12.98 -2.49 20.89
N GLY A 150 11.78 -1.98 20.66
CA GLY A 150 11.18 -1.00 21.58
C GLY A 150 11.46 0.48 21.32
N ARG A 151 11.65 0.90 20.06
CA ARG A 151 11.26 2.28 19.68
C ARG A 151 10.03 2.18 18.80
N ARG A 152 8.94 2.83 19.23
CA ARG A 152 7.88 3.29 18.31
C ARG A 152 8.54 4.28 17.34
N SER A 153 9.27 3.78 16.35
CA SER A 153 9.74 4.52 15.17
C SER A 153 8.57 4.74 14.22
N THR A 154 7.47 5.30 14.75
CA THR A 154 6.43 5.97 13.98
C THR A 154 6.63 7.48 13.99
N GLY A 155 7.75 7.95 14.55
CA GLY A 155 8.20 9.33 14.45
C GLY A 155 9.67 9.34 14.09
N TRP A 156 9.95 9.46 12.80
CA TRP A 156 11.20 10.04 12.31
C TRP A 156 11.32 11.41 12.98
N CYS A 157 12.09 11.47 14.07
CA CYS A 157 12.13 12.66 14.93
C CYS A 157 13.09 13.66 14.30
N PHE A 158 12.58 14.42 13.34
CA PHE A 158 13.28 15.48 12.67
C PHE A 158 13.29 16.73 13.57
N SER A 159 14.35 16.94 14.35
CA SER A 159 14.52 18.17 15.13
C SER A 159 15.19 19.26 14.28
N THR A 160 14.41 20.25 13.82
CA THR A 160 14.97 21.48 13.25
C THR A 160 15.45 22.36 14.40
N THR A 161 16.74 22.32 14.74
CA THR A 161 17.33 23.32 15.64
C THR A 161 17.64 24.57 14.83
N ARG A 162 16.80 25.61 14.94
CA ARG A 162 17.10 26.93 14.39
C ARG A 162 17.99 27.65 15.38
N SER A 163 19.22 28.03 14.99
CA SER A 163 19.87 29.34 15.28
C SER A 163 21.38 29.38 14.94
N ALA A 164 21.74 30.26 13.99
CA ALA A 164 23.01 31.00 13.76
C ALA A 164 24.32 30.25 13.36
N PRO A 165 25.33 30.94 12.78
CA PRO A 165 25.36 32.04 11.80
C PRO A 165 25.60 31.50 10.36
N VAL A 166 25.78 32.38 9.37
CA VAL A 166 26.01 32.00 7.96
C VAL A 166 27.32 31.22 7.82
N LEU A 167 27.25 29.93 7.52
CA LEU A 167 28.44 29.09 7.31
C LEU A 167 28.81 29.13 5.83
N SER A 168 30.00 29.67 5.55
CA SER A 168 30.59 29.66 4.21
C SER A 168 31.25 28.29 4.02
N PHE A 169 30.83 27.54 3.01
CA PHE A 169 31.44 26.26 2.68
C PHE A 169 31.88 26.26 1.21
N THR A 170 32.98 25.58 0.93
CA THR A 170 33.51 25.45 -0.42
C THR A 170 32.99 24.16 -1.04
N ARG A 171 32.34 24.25 -2.20
CA ARG A 171 31.91 23.09 -2.97
C ARG A 171 33.14 22.29 -3.44
N PRO A 172 32.99 21.00 -3.74
CA PRO A 172 34.09 20.15 -4.22
C PRO A 172 34.81 20.71 -5.46
N LEU A 173 34.15 21.57 -6.24
CA LEU A 173 34.69 22.24 -7.44
C LEU A 173 35.20 23.67 -7.17
N GLY A 174 35.50 24.02 -5.92
CA GLY A 174 36.16 25.27 -5.54
C GLY A 174 35.26 26.50 -5.39
N ALA A 175 33.98 26.42 -5.74
CA ALA A 175 33.04 27.54 -5.56
C ALA A 175 32.61 27.69 -4.09
N THR A 176 32.73 28.89 -3.54
CA THR A 176 32.25 29.23 -2.19
C THR A 176 30.76 29.57 -2.19
N GLU A 177 30.01 28.97 -1.27
CA GLU A 177 28.58 29.19 -1.11
C GLU A 177 28.21 29.36 0.37
N GLN A 178 27.15 30.11 0.64
CA GLN A 178 26.69 30.42 1.99
C GLN A 178 25.45 29.60 2.35
N ALA A 179 25.52 28.84 3.45
CA ALA A 179 24.38 28.09 3.97
C ALA A 179 23.81 28.74 5.24
N HIS A 180 22.51 29.03 5.22
CA HIS A 180 21.75 29.52 6.37
C HIS A 180 21.13 28.38 7.20
N ALA A 181 21.16 27.16 6.68
CA ALA A 181 20.63 25.98 7.33
C ALA A 181 21.44 24.75 6.92
N ILE A 182 21.98 24.02 7.90
CA ILE A 182 22.59 22.72 7.67
C ILE A 182 21.69 21.66 8.29
N ARG A 183 21.22 20.73 7.45
CA ARG A 183 20.32 19.65 7.83
C ARG A 183 21.14 18.39 8.03
N PHE A 184 21.30 17.97 9.29
CA PHE A 184 21.96 16.72 9.63
C PHE A 184 20.92 15.62 9.90
N HIS A 185 21.19 14.41 9.42
CA HIS A 185 20.49 13.20 9.86
C HIS A 185 21.39 12.51 10.88
N ALA A 186 20.96 12.51 12.14
CA ALA A 186 21.68 11.84 13.22
C ALA A 186 20.69 11.01 14.03
N ASP A 187 21.08 9.78 14.34
CA ASP A 187 20.27 8.84 15.11
C ASP A 187 20.05 9.30 16.56
N ASP A 188 20.94 10.17 17.07
CA ASP A 188 20.78 10.90 18.34
C ASP A 188 21.12 12.40 18.19
N PRO A 189 20.12 13.27 17.95
CA PRO A 189 20.35 14.70 17.78
C PRO A 189 20.83 15.38 19.06
N ARG A 190 20.55 14.83 20.24
CA ARG A 190 20.99 15.44 21.51
C ARG A 190 22.46 15.19 21.74
N ALA A 191 22.93 13.95 21.52
CA ALA A 191 24.35 13.62 21.63
C ALA A 191 25.19 14.45 20.64
N LEU A 192 24.73 14.59 19.39
CA LEU A 192 25.40 15.43 18.39
C LEU A 192 25.50 16.90 18.81
N VAL A 193 24.40 17.49 19.30
CA VAL A 193 24.40 18.89 19.75
C VAL A 193 25.31 19.09 20.96
N THR A 194 25.35 18.12 21.89
CA THR A 194 26.25 18.17 23.04
C THR A 194 27.71 18.13 22.59
N ALA A 195 28.06 17.25 21.65
CA ALA A 195 29.41 17.15 21.09
C ALA A 195 29.82 18.45 20.37
N LEU A 196 28.94 19.04 19.56
CA LEU A 196 29.19 20.31 18.85
C LEU A 196 29.30 21.52 19.78
N ARG A 197 28.72 21.45 20.99
CA ARG A 197 28.79 22.52 21.99
C ARG A 197 30.02 22.42 22.89
N GLN A 198 30.77 21.32 22.84
CA GLN A 198 32.04 21.26 23.55
C GLN A 198 33.07 22.08 22.76
N PRO A 199 33.70 23.10 23.36
CA PRO A 199 34.84 23.76 22.75
C PRO A 199 35.97 22.72 22.59
N ALA A 200 36.58 22.70 21.41
CA ALA A 200 37.77 21.90 21.13
C ALA A 200 38.95 22.33 22.02
#